data_AF-A0A963KUR8-F1
#
_entry.id   AF-A0A963KUR8-F1
#
_cell.length_a   1.000
_cell.length_b   1.000
_cell.length_c   1.000
_cell.angle_alpha   90.00
_cell.angle_beta   90.00
_cell.angle_gamma   90.00
#
_symmetry.space_group_name_H-M   'P 1'
#
loop_
_entity.id
_entity.type
_entity.pdbx_description
1 polymer ?
#
loop_
_entity_poly.entity_id
_entity_poly.type
_entity_poly.pdbx_seq_one_letter_code
_entity_poly.pdbx_strand_id
1 'polypeptide(L)'
;MPSLAAFACHPDLTAGRLVPEEESRHRSVFQRDRDRVIHSTAFRRLEHKTQVLVNFEGDHYRTRLTHSLEVAQIARTIARALSVDEDLAETIALAHDLGHSPFGHAGEAALNEAARDIGGFDHNLQSFRILTRLEQRYAGFDGINLSAETLEGVIKHNGPLERPWPRQIAEHPQASVMHLELFAPLEAQIAGIADDVAYCSHDLDDGLRASFFTLEELRQLPHIGAIVGNVL
;
A
#
# COMPACT_ATOMS: atom_id res chain seq x y z
N MET A 1 6.42 -25.24 5.49
CA MET A 1 5.61 -24.34 4.64
C MET A 1 5.53 -24.98 3.26
N PRO A 2 4.42 -24.87 2.52
CA PRO A 2 4.44 -25.22 1.10
C PRO A 2 5.57 -24.43 0.41
N SER A 3 6.25 -25.05 -0.56
CA SER A 3 7.26 -24.37 -1.34
C SER A 3 6.62 -23.22 -2.11
N LEU A 4 7.26 -22.05 -2.10
CA LEU A 4 6.84 -20.92 -2.92
C LEU A 4 6.82 -21.31 -4.40
N ALA A 5 5.90 -20.72 -5.16
CA ALA A 5 5.81 -20.90 -6.61
C ALA A 5 7.07 -20.34 -7.30
N ALA A 6 7.38 -20.84 -8.50
CA ALA A 6 8.58 -20.43 -9.24
C ALA A 6 8.60 -18.94 -9.64
N PHE A 7 7.43 -18.29 -9.63
CA PHE A 7 7.26 -16.87 -9.94
C PHE A 7 7.16 -15.98 -8.68
N ALA A 8 7.27 -16.55 -7.49
CA ALA A 8 7.23 -15.79 -6.23
C ALA A 8 8.58 -15.11 -5.94
N CYS A 9 8.53 -13.98 -5.26
CA CYS A 9 9.71 -13.39 -4.65
C CYS A 9 10.20 -14.28 -3.50
N HIS A 10 11.41 -14.81 -3.61
CA HIS A 10 12.00 -15.63 -2.55
C HIS A 10 12.83 -14.75 -1.61
N PRO A 11 12.61 -14.78 -0.27
CA PRO A 11 13.35 -13.95 0.67
C PRO A 11 14.86 -14.19 0.64
N ASP A 12 15.30 -15.43 0.38
CA ASP A 12 16.73 -15.78 0.26
C ASP A 12 17.39 -15.27 -1.04
N LEU A 13 16.61 -14.81 -2.02
CA LEU A 13 17.10 -14.27 -3.30
C LEU A 13 16.94 -12.75 -3.39
N THR A 14 16.74 -12.08 -2.25
CA THR A 14 16.55 -10.64 -2.21
C THR A 14 17.76 -9.87 -2.77
N ALA A 15 17.50 -8.76 -3.46
CA ALA A 15 18.50 -7.76 -3.81
C ALA A 15 18.99 -6.96 -2.57
N GLY A 16 18.32 -7.16 -1.42
CA GLY A 16 18.74 -6.65 -0.13
C GLY A 16 18.30 -5.22 0.16
N ARG A 17 18.99 -4.60 1.11
CA ARG A 17 18.68 -3.27 1.68
C ARG A 17 19.77 -2.28 1.31
N LEU A 18 19.46 -0.98 1.37
CA LEU A 18 20.44 0.07 1.09
C LEU A 18 21.59 0.05 2.10
N VAL A 19 21.26 0.02 3.39
CA VAL A 19 22.25 -0.02 4.48
C VAL A 19 22.43 -1.47 4.92
N PRO A 20 23.66 -2.02 4.89
CA PRO A 20 23.92 -3.36 5.37
C PRO A 20 23.59 -3.49 6.85
N GLU A 21 22.85 -4.54 7.21
CA GLU A 21 22.51 -4.89 8.59
C GLU A 21 22.70 -6.39 8.80
N GLU A 22 22.96 -6.81 10.03
CA GLU A 22 22.95 -8.25 10.36
C GLU A 22 21.54 -8.82 10.13
N GLU A 23 21.47 -9.97 9.47
CA GLU A 23 20.20 -10.62 9.20
C GLU A 23 19.57 -11.25 10.45
N SER A 24 18.25 -11.26 10.48
CA SER A 24 17.51 -11.79 11.62
C SER A 24 17.57 -13.33 11.64
N ARG A 25 17.90 -13.91 12.79
CA ARG A 25 17.93 -15.39 12.96
C ARG A 25 16.56 -16.06 12.85
N HIS A 26 15.48 -15.29 13.03
CA HIS A 26 14.13 -15.83 13.21
C HIS A 26 13.09 -15.25 12.25
N ARG A 27 13.45 -14.23 11.47
CA ARG A 27 12.53 -13.54 10.57
C ARG A 27 13.14 -13.46 9.19
N SER A 28 12.33 -13.68 8.16
CA SER A 28 12.73 -13.39 6.78
C SER A 28 12.92 -11.87 6.59
N VAL A 29 13.53 -11.51 5.46
CA VAL A 29 13.73 -10.10 5.08
C VAL A 29 12.41 -9.35 4.94
N PHE A 30 11.36 -9.99 4.41
CA PHE A 30 10.04 -9.39 4.24
C PHE A 30 9.27 -9.29 5.57
N GLN A 31 9.41 -10.27 6.46
CA GLN A 31 8.87 -10.17 7.83
C GLN A 31 9.47 -9.01 8.60
N ARG A 32 10.78 -8.78 8.44
CA ARG A 32 11.44 -7.62 9.04
C ARG A 32 10.90 -6.32 8.45
N ASP A 33 10.61 -6.27 7.15
CA ASP A 33 10.03 -5.08 6.52
C ASP A 33 8.63 -4.78 7.05
N ARG A 34 7.77 -5.80 7.14
CA ARG A 34 6.46 -5.69 7.76
C ARG A 34 6.53 -5.04 9.13
N ASP A 35 7.38 -5.58 9.99
CA ASP A 35 7.49 -5.12 11.38
C ASP A 35 7.94 -3.65 11.43
N ARG A 36 8.84 -3.23 10.52
CA ARG A 36 9.28 -1.84 10.40
C ARG A 36 8.16 -0.90 9.96
N VAL A 37 7.37 -1.31 8.97
CA VAL A 37 6.20 -0.55 8.49
C VAL A 37 5.20 -0.36 9.64
N ILE A 38 4.81 -1.45 10.31
CA ILE A 38 3.83 -1.43 11.42
C ILE A 38 4.26 -0.49 12.55
N HIS A 39 5.56 -0.47 12.91
CA HIS A 39 6.05 0.35 14.03
C HIS A 39 6.36 1.81 13.66
N SER A 40 6.25 2.17 12.38
CA SER A 40 6.52 3.52 11.88
C SER A 40 5.55 4.56 12.45
N THR A 41 5.94 5.83 12.37
CA THR A 41 5.07 6.95 12.75
C THR A 41 3.97 7.13 11.71
N ALA A 42 4.32 7.00 10.43
CA ALA A 42 3.41 7.14 9.31
C ALA A 42 2.27 6.12 9.37
N PHE A 43 2.56 4.85 9.70
CA PHE A 43 1.53 3.82 9.83
C PHE A 43 0.55 4.14 10.97
N ARG A 44 1.06 4.55 12.14
CA ARG A 44 0.22 5.01 13.24
C ARG A 44 -0.66 6.19 12.89
N ARG A 45 -0.16 7.13 12.07
CA ARG A 45 -0.94 8.29 11.62
C ARG A 45 -2.11 7.91 10.73
N LEU A 46 -2.13 6.72 10.13
CA LEU A 46 -3.28 6.26 9.33
C LEU A 46 -4.56 6.13 10.18
N GLU A 47 -4.45 5.92 11.50
CA GLU A 47 -5.59 5.91 12.43
C GLU A 47 -6.36 7.25 12.40
N HIS A 48 -5.69 8.34 12.07
CA HIS A 48 -6.27 9.68 12.06
C HIS A 48 -6.45 10.24 10.64
N LYS A 49 -6.30 9.40 9.61
CA LYS A 49 -6.60 9.77 8.23
C LYS A 49 -7.92 9.13 7.79
N THR A 50 -8.77 9.95 7.22
CA THR A 50 -10.09 9.58 6.69
C THR A 50 -9.94 8.71 5.44
N GLN A 51 -10.79 7.68 5.32
CA GLN A 51 -10.99 6.93 4.08
C GLN A 51 -12.36 7.33 3.51
N VAL A 52 -12.37 8.18 2.48
CA VAL A 52 -13.57 8.75 1.82
C VAL A 52 -14.43 9.66 2.71
N LEU A 53 -14.98 9.15 3.81
CA LEU A 53 -15.84 9.89 4.74
C LEU A 53 -15.06 10.43 5.93
N VAL A 54 -15.55 11.52 6.51
CA VAL A 54 -14.87 12.18 7.62
C VAL A 54 -15.26 11.51 8.94
N ASN A 55 -14.27 10.91 9.62
CA ASN A 55 -14.47 10.04 10.78
C ASN A 55 -15.24 10.67 11.96
N PHE A 56 -15.38 12.00 12.04
CA PHE A 56 -16.16 12.64 13.11
C PHE A 56 -17.66 12.77 12.80
N GLU A 57 -18.09 12.43 11.58
CA GLU A 57 -19.49 12.51 11.16
C GLU A 57 -20.29 11.22 11.47
N GLY A 58 -19.64 10.18 12.00
CA GLY A 58 -20.29 8.94 12.42
C GLY A 58 -19.33 7.97 13.13
N ASP A 59 -19.86 7.16 14.06
CA ASP A 59 -19.07 6.33 15.00
C ASP A 59 -18.29 5.16 14.34
N HIS A 60 -18.55 4.84 13.08
CA HIS A 60 -18.07 3.61 12.43
C HIS A 60 -17.48 3.81 11.03
N TYR A 61 -17.14 5.04 10.64
CA TYR A 61 -16.47 5.27 9.36
C TYR A 61 -15.02 4.78 9.39
N ARG A 62 -14.59 4.19 8.28
CA ARG A 62 -13.25 3.60 8.17
C ARG A 62 -12.18 4.70 8.13
N THR A 63 -11.07 4.38 8.79
CA THR A 63 -9.81 5.12 8.67
C THR A 63 -8.96 4.50 7.57
N ARG A 64 -7.90 5.19 7.13
CA ARG A 64 -6.87 4.57 6.29
C ARG A 64 -6.19 3.37 6.96
N LEU A 65 -6.12 3.37 8.30
CA LEU A 65 -5.55 2.24 9.04
C LEU A 65 -6.43 0.99 8.90
N THR A 66 -7.74 1.12 9.14
CA THR A 66 -8.66 -0.01 9.00
C THR A 66 -8.72 -0.49 7.55
N HIS A 67 -8.73 0.43 6.58
CA HIS A 67 -8.59 0.10 5.16
C HIS A 67 -7.34 -0.72 4.88
N SER A 68 -6.15 -0.23 5.26
CA SER A 68 -4.88 -0.94 5.04
C SER A 68 -4.83 -2.32 5.70
N LEU A 69 -5.47 -2.51 6.86
CA LEU A 69 -5.58 -3.82 7.51
C LEU A 69 -6.47 -4.79 6.75
N GLU A 70 -7.59 -4.31 6.20
CA GLU A 70 -8.50 -5.10 5.35
C GLU A 70 -7.80 -5.49 4.02
N VAL A 71 -7.11 -4.54 3.37
CA VAL A 71 -6.27 -4.80 2.18
C VAL A 71 -5.22 -5.86 2.47
N ALA A 72 -4.50 -5.74 3.59
CA ALA A 72 -3.48 -6.72 3.98
C ALA A 72 -4.07 -8.13 4.19
N GLN A 73 -5.25 -8.24 4.78
CA GLN A 73 -5.93 -9.51 4.98
C GLN A 73 -6.36 -10.18 3.66
N ILE A 74 -6.86 -9.39 2.71
CA ILE A 74 -7.21 -9.87 1.37
C ILE A 74 -5.94 -10.28 0.61
N ALA A 75 -4.91 -9.44 0.61
CA ALA A 75 -3.64 -9.69 -0.06
C ALA A 75 -3.01 -11.01 0.39
N ARG A 76 -2.99 -11.27 1.71
CA ARG A 76 -2.49 -12.55 2.25
C ARG A 76 -3.30 -13.76 1.83
N THR A 77 -4.61 -13.61 1.71
CA THR A 77 -5.50 -14.69 1.28
C THR A 77 -5.19 -15.07 -0.17
N ILE A 78 -5.04 -14.07 -1.04
CA ILE A 78 -4.67 -14.27 -2.45
C ILE A 78 -3.25 -14.83 -2.56
N ALA A 79 -2.29 -14.27 -1.82
CA ALA A 79 -0.89 -14.71 -1.82
C ALA A 79 -0.76 -16.19 -1.44
N ARG A 80 -1.45 -16.61 -0.37
CA ARG A 80 -1.50 -18.01 0.07
C ARG A 80 -2.10 -18.92 -1.00
N ALA A 81 -3.20 -18.50 -1.64
CA ALA A 81 -3.85 -19.28 -2.68
C ALA A 81 -2.96 -19.48 -3.93
N LEU A 82 -2.14 -18.48 -4.26
CA LEU A 82 -1.21 -18.51 -5.38
C LEU A 82 0.19 -19.06 -5.01
N SER A 83 0.40 -19.42 -3.73
CA SER A 83 1.68 -19.88 -3.20
C SER A 83 2.84 -18.90 -3.43
N VAL A 84 2.56 -17.60 -3.32
CA VAL A 84 3.58 -16.54 -3.32
C VAL A 84 3.86 -16.03 -1.91
N ASP A 85 4.85 -15.14 -1.73
CA ASP A 85 5.26 -14.71 -0.39
C ASP A 85 4.21 -13.81 0.28
N GLU A 86 3.57 -14.34 1.33
CA GLU A 86 2.52 -13.64 2.08
C GLU A 86 3.06 -12.40 2.80
N ASP A 87 4.29 -12.45 3.32
CA ASP A 87 4.85 -11.38 4.13
C ASP A 87 5.20 -10.17 3.25
N LEU A 88 5.68 -10.39 2.02
CA LEU A 88 5.89 -9.32 1.05
C LEU A 88 4.57 -8.69 0.61
N ALA A 89 3.57 -9.49 0.26
CA ALA A 89 2.24 -8.99 -0.13
C ALA A 89 1.58 -8.19 1.02
N GLU A 90 1.63 -8.70 2.26
CA GLU A 90 1.16 -8.02 3.46
C GLU A 90 1.90 -6.70 3.69
N THR A 91 3.22 -6.69 3.57
CA THR A 91 4.03 -5.50 3.80
C THR A 91 3.70 -4.37 2.83
N ILE A 92 3.57 -4.69 1.54
CA ILE A 92 3.23 -3.71 0.50
C ILE A 92 1.82 -3.16 0.73
N ALA A 93 0.87 -4.05 1.03
CA ALA A 93 -0.51 -3.67 1.39
C ALA A 93 -0.56 -2.74 2.60
N LEU A 94 0.25 -2.95 3.64
CA LEU A 94 0.29 -2.07 4.81
C LEU A 94 0.98 -0.72 4.53
N ALA A 95 1.82 -0.65 3.49
CA ALA A 95 2.67 0.49 3.20
C ALA A 95 2.14 1.42 2.09
N HIS A 96 1.22 0.97 1.24
CA HIS A 96 0.76 1.73 0.06
C HIS A 96 0.27 3.14 0.42
N ASP A 97 -0.50 3.24 1.50
CA ASP A 97 -1.23 4.45 1.90
C ASP A 97 -0.46 5.42 2.83
N LEU A 98 0.80 5.12 3.17
CA LEU A 98 1.55 5.90 4.17
C LEU A 98 1.69 7.38 3.80
N GLY A 99 1.85 7.66 2.52
CA GLY A 99 2.09 8.97 1.92
C GLY A 99 0.85 9.81 1.70
N HIS A 100 -0.35 9.27 1.91
CA HIS A 100 -1.57 10.06 1.68
C HIS A 100 -1.61 11.31 2.55
N SER A 101 -2.02 12.40 1.92
CA SER A 101 -2.30 13.66 2.56
C SER A 101 -3.51 13.58 3.52
N PRO A 102 -3.64 14.52 4.47
CA PRO A 102 -4.91 14.75 5.13
C PRO A 102 -6.01 15.04 4.10
N PHE A 103 -7.26 14.66 4.39
CA PHE A 103 -8.42 14.86 3.51
C PHE A 103 -8.36 14.10 2.16
N GLY A 104 -7.59 13.01 2.09
CA GLY A 104 -7.56 12.13 0.92
C GLY A 104 -7.23 12.85 -0.39
N HIS A 105 -7.96 12.52 -1.46
CA HIS A 105 -7.70 13.08 -2.79
C HIS A 105 -7.84 14.61 -2.86
N ALA A 106 -8.73 15.21 -2.06
CA ALA A 106 -8.87 16.67 -2.02
C ALA A 106 -7.60 17.34 -1.47
N GLY A 107 -7.02 16.78 -0.40
CA GLY A 107 -5.77 17.27 0.14
C GLY A 107 -4.57 17.00 -0.78
N GLU A 108 -4.57 15.87 -1.47
CA GLU A 108 -3.55 15.57 -2.49
C GLU A 108 -3.60 16.58 -3.64
N ALA A 109 -4.79 16.86 -4.20
CA ALA A 109 -4.95 17.86 -5.25
C ALA A 109 -4.49 19.25 -4.80
N ALA A 110 -4.86 19.66 -3.58
CA ALA A 110 -4.45 20.94 -3.02
C ALA A 110 -2.93 21.04 -2.81
N LEU A 111 -2.29 19.96 -2.33
CA LEU A 111 -0.83 19.91 -2.18
C LEU A 111 -0.12 19.90 -3.52
N ASN A 112 -0.65 19.17 -4.51
CA ASN A 112 -0.07 19.11 -5.84
C ASN A 112 -0.12 20.47 -6.53
N GLU A 113 -1.23 21.19 -6.38
CA GLU A 113 -1.37 22.57 -6.84
C GLU A 113 -0.35 23.50 -6.17
N ALA A 114 -0.28 23.46 -4.84
CA ALA A 114 0.61 24.31 -4.06
C ALA A 114 2.10 24.01 -4.31
N ALA A 115 2.43 22.77 -4.67
CA ALA A 115 3.79 22.32 -4.94
C ALA A 115 4.15 22.32 -6.43
N ARG A 116 3.29 22.83 -7.33
CA ARG A 116 3.49 22.76 -8.79
C ARG A 116 4.87 23.28 -9.21
N ASP A 117 5.31 24.40 -8.65
CA ASP A 117 6.59 25.05 -9.00
C ASP A 117 7.83 24.29 -8.48
N ILE A 118 7.64 23.29 -7.61
CA ILE A 118 8.73 22.49 -7.01
C ILE A 118 8.62 21.00 -7.35
N GLY A 119 7.81 20.64 -8.35
CA GLY A 119 7.68 19.26 -8.86
C GLY A 119 6.41 18.52 -8.44
N GLY A 120 5.45 19.21 -7.81
CA GLY A 120 4.15 18.65 -7.45
C GLY A 120 4.16 17.75 -6.21
N PHE A 121 3.03 17.08 -6.00
CA PHE A 121 2.81 16.12 -4.92
C PHE A 121 2.09 14.89 -5.46
N ASP A 122 2.55 13.71 -5.04
CA ASP A 122 1.97 12.40 -5.34
C ASP A 122 2.11 11.54 -4.07
N HIS A 123 1.03 10.90 -3.64
CA HIS A 123 1.04 10.12 -2.40
C HIS A 123 1.97 8.90 -2.46
N ASN A 124 2.13 8.22 -3.61
CA ASN A 124 3.02 7.07 -3.74
C ASN A 124 4.49 7.49 -3.62
N LEU A 125 4.87 8.59 -4.26
CA LEU A 125 6.19 9.20 -4.07
C LEU A 125 6.39 9.66 -2.63
N GLN A 126 5.34 10.15 -1.98
CA GLN A 126 5.42 10.52 -0.58
C GLN A 126 5.56 9.28 0.34
N SER A 127 4.89 8.16 0.05
CA SER A 127 5.09 6.87 0.73
C SER A 127 6.56 6.45 0.61
N PHE A 128 7.11 6.49 -0.62
CA PHE A 128 8.52 6.18 -0.85
C PHE A 128 9.47 7.08 -0.05
N ARG A 129 9.23 8.41 -0.03
CA ARG A 129 10.03 9.36 0.76
C ARG A 129 9.93 9.09 2.26
N ILE A 130 8.76 8.70 2.76
CA ILE A 130 8.58 8.32 4.17
C ILE A 130 9.47 7.13 4.52
N LEU A 131 9.40 6.08 3.70
CA LEU A 131 10.10 4.82 3.92
C LEU A 131 11.62 4.93 3.77
N THR A 132 12.10 5.81 2.89
CA THR A 132 13.53 5.92 2.56
C THR A 132 14.24 7.10 3.21
N ARG A 133 13.51 8.09 3.73
CA ARG A 133 14.12 9.34 4.22
C ARG A 133 13.47 9.98 5.45
N LEU A 134 12.14 10.10 5.50
CA LEU A 134 11.49 10.95 6.49
C LEU A 134 11.28 10.29 7.85
N GLU A 135 11.10 8.97 7.91
CA GLU A 135 11.12 8.25 9.18
C GLU A 135 12.52 8.27 9.80
N GLN A 136 12.59 8.51 11.10
CA GLN A 136 13.83 8.63 11.85
C GLN A 136 13.76 7.71 13.06
N ARG A 137 13.91 6.41 12.80
CA ARG A 137 13.73 5.33 13.77
C ARG A 137 15.02 4.62 14.16
N TYR A 138 16.06 4.79 13.35
CA TYR A 138 17.35 4.13 13.49
C TYR A 138 18.44 5.20 13.54
N ALA A 139 19.40 5.07 14.45
CA ALA A 139 20.44 6.09 14.64
C ALA A 139 21.45 6.15 13.49
N GLY A 140 21.58 5.07 12.71
CA GLY A 140 22.61 4.94 11.67
C GLY A 140 22.20 5.39 10.28
N PHE A 141 20.92 5.64 10.02
CA PHE A 141 20.41 5.97 8.69
C PHE A 141 19.02 6.60 8.73
N ASP A 142 18.71 7.35 7.67
CA ASP A 142 17.38 7.90 7.41
C ASP A 142 16.42 6.81 6.86
N GLY A 143 15.13 6.97 7.11
CA GLY A 143 14.11 6.02 6.70
C GLY A 143 14.05 4.77 7.58
N ILE A 144 13.46 3.71 7.04
CA ILE A 144 13.35 2.40 7.70
C ILE A 144 14.06 1.28 6.91
N ASN A 145 14.89 1.63 5.93
CA ASN A 145 15.82 0.73 5.22
C ASN A 145 15.19 -0.60 4.77
N LEU A 146 14.08 -0.55 4.03
CA LEU A 146 13.37 -1.74 3.54
C LEU A 146 14.13 -2.47 2.43
N SER A 147 13.75 -3.71 2.15
CA SER A 147 14.23 -4.46 0.98
C SER A 147 13.85 -3.79 -0.34
N ALA A 148 14.66 -3.99 -1.37
CA ALA A 148 14.40 -3.43 -2.69
C ALA A 148 13.05 -3.90 -3.27
N GLU A 149 12.65 -5.14 -3.02
CA GLU A 149 11.39 -5.71 -3.50
C GLU A 149 10.18 -5.01 -2.86
N THR A 150 10.26 -4.72 -1.56
CA THR A 150 9.19 -4.00 -0.86
C THR A 150 9.08 -2.56 -1.36
N LEU A 151 10.21 -1.87 -1.53
CA LEU A 151 10.23 -0.51 -2.06
C LEU A 151 9.72 -0.46 -3.52
N GLU A 152 10.15 -1.41 -4.35
CA GLU A 152 9.67 -1.56 -5.73
C GLU A 152 8.16 -1.77 -5.76
N GLY A 153 7.65 -2.66 -4.91
CA GLY A 153 6.22 -2.95 -4.81
C GLY A 153 5.39 -1.74 -4.40
N VAL A 154 5.84 -0.96 -3.40
CA VAL A 154 5.15 0.25 -2.95
C VAL A 154 5.13 1.33 -4.04
N ILE A 155 6.25 1.54 -4.74
CA ILE A 155 6.31 2.57 -5.79
C ILE A 155 5.46 2.17 -7.01
N LYS A 156 5.40 0.88 -7.33
CA LYS A 156 4.68 0.33 -8.49
C LYS A 156 3.28 -0.17 -8.16
N HIS A 157 2.66 0.34 -7.08
CA HIS A 157 1.27 0.01 -6.70
C HIS A 157 0.30 0.20 -7.87
N ASN A 158 0.49 1.28 -8.64
CA ASN A 158 -0.31 1.62 -9.82
C ASN A 158 0.29 1.12 -11.15
N GLY A 159 1.26 0.20 -11.11
CA GLY A 159 1.91 -0.37 -12.28
C GLY A 159 3.32 0.17 -12.57
N PRO A 160 3.86 -0.14 -13.77
CA PRO A 160 5.21 0.27 -14.17
C PRO A 160 5.40 1.79 -14.25
N LEU A 161 6.63 2.26 -14.03
CA LEU A 161 6.99 3.67 -14.19
C LEU A 161 7.55 3.94 -15.58
N GLU A 162 7.13 5.07 -16.15
CA GLU A 162 7.67 5.61 -17.39
C GLU A 162 8.86 6.55 -17.13
N ARG A 163 9.75 6.67 -18.12
CA ARG A 163 10.86 7.63 -18.07
C ARG A 163 10.40 9.03 -18.56
N PRO A 164 10.96 10.12 -18.00
CA PRO A 164 11.94 10.16 -16.92
C PRO A 164 11.32 9.83 -15.57
N TRP A 165 12.00 9.02 -14.75
CA TRP A 165 11.53 8.70 -13.41
C TRP A 165 11.54 9.94 -12.50
N PRO A 166 10.62 10.04 -11.53
CA PRO A 166 10.66 11.06 -10.50
C PRO A 166 12.02 11.11 -9.81
N ARG A 167 12.54 12.32 -9.60
CA ARG A 167 13.90 12.57 -9.07
C ARG A 167 14.18 11.77 -7.80
N GLN A 168 13.21 11.70 -6.90
CA GLN A 168 13.29 11.00 -5.62
C GLN A 168 13.61 9.52 -5.80
N ILE A 169 13.07 8.90 -6.85
CA ILE A 169 13.33 7.50 -7.21
C ILE A 169 14.64 7.41 -7.99
N ALA A 170 14.82 8.25 -9.01
CA ALA A 170 15.98 8.20 -9.90
C ALA A 170 17.32 8.39 -9.15
N GLU A 171 17.34 9.21 -8.11
CA GLU A 171 18.52 9.46 -7.27
C GLU A 171 18.71 8.42 -6.15
N HIS A 172 17.72 7.54 -5.92
CA HIS A 172 17.81 6.54 -4.86
C HIS A 172 18.75 5.40 -5.26
N PRO A 173 19.74 5.00 -4.42
CA PRO A 173 20.75 4.03 -4.85
C PRO A 173 20.18 2.64 -5.19
N GLN A 174 19.10 2.22 -4.52
CA GLN A 174 18.42 0.96 -4.85
C GLN A 174 17.64 1.00 -6.17
N ALA A 175 17.46 2.15 -6.83
CA ALA A 175 16.76 2.20 -8.11
C ALA A 175 17.47 1.41 -9.22
N SER A 176 18.78 1.19 -9.09
CA SER A 176 19.57 0.38 -10.03
C SER A 176 19.30 -1.13 -9.96
N VAL A 177 18.72 -1.61 -8.86
CA VAL A 177 18.36 -3.03 -8.66
C VAL A 177 16.85 -3.27 -8.77
N MET A 178 16.05 -2.23 -8.99
CA MET A 178 14.61 -2.32 -9.20
C MET A 178 14.26 -2.36 -10.68
N HIS A 179 13.24 -3.13 -11.05
CA HIS A 179 12.77 -3.24 -12.43
C HIS A 179 11.63 -2.27 -12.73
N LEU A 180 11.89 -0.96 -12.65
CA LEU A 180 10.84 0.07 -12.59
C LEU A 180 9.95 0.15 -13.83
N GLU A 181 10.46 -0.14 -15.03
CA GLU A 181 9.65 -0.13 -16.28
C GLU A 181 8.89 -1.43 -16.56
N LEU A 182 9.12 -2.49 -15.78
CA LEU A 182 8.36 -3.75 -15.88
C LEU A 182 7.18 -3.75 -14.90
N PHE A 183 6.28 -4.71 -15.02
CA PHE A 183 5.28 -4.94 -13.97
C PHE A 183 5.95 -5.29 -12.65
N ALA A 184 5.31 -4.94 -11.54
CA ALA A 184 5.80 -5.24 -10.20
C ALA A 184 5.81 -6.76 -9.96
N PRO A 185 6.54 -7.27 -8.96
CA PRO A 185 6.38 -8.64 -8.49
C PRO A 185 4.92 -8.99 -8.24
N LEU A 186 4.57 -10.28 -8.35
CA LEU A 186 3.17 -10.70 -8.26
C LEU A 186 2.56 -10.33 -6.89
N GLU A 187 3.35 -10.37 -5.83
CA GLU A 187 2.97 -9.96 -4.47
C GLU A 187 2.54 -8.48 -4.41
N ALA A 188 3.19 -7.60 -5.16
CA ALA A 188 2.82 -6.19 -5.28
C ALA A 188 1.53 -6.01 -6.09
N GLN A 189 1.37 -6.75 -7.19
CA GLN A 189 0.14 -6.74 -7.98
C GLN A 189 -1.05 -7.26 -7.17
N ILE A 190 -0.84 -8.28 -6.33
CA ILE A 190 -1.83 -8.79 -5.39
C ILE A 190 -2.24 -7.71 -4.40
N ALA A 191 -1.29 -6.95 -3.86
CA ALA A 191 -1.60 -5.84 -2.95
C ALA A 191 -2.46 -4.75 -3.64
N GLY A 192 -2.14 -4.40 -4.89
CA GLY A 192 -2.96 -3.48 -5.70
C GLY A 192 -4.38 -4.01 -5.95
N ILE A 193 -4.52 -5.28 -6.34
CA ILE A 193 -5.85 -5.89 -6.54
C ILE A 193 -6.63 -5.97 -5.22
N ALA A 194 -5.96 -6.27 -4.11
CA ALA A 194 -6.57 -6.30 -2.79
C ALA A 194 -7.08 -4.91 -2.37
N ASP A 195 -6.37 -3.85 -2.74
CA ASP A 195 -6.76 -2.46 -2.52
C ASP A 195 -8.04 -2.14 -3.28
N ASP A 196 -8.10 -2.47 -4.58
CA ASP A 196 -9.31 -2.28 -5.40
C ASP A 196 -10.53 -3.02 -4.83
N VAL A 197 -10.35 -4.26 -4.38
CA VAL A 197 -11.43 -5.07 -3.78
C VAL A 197 -11.93 -4.47 -2.47
N ALA A 198 -11.01 -4.07 -1.59
CA ALA A 198 -11.34 -3.42 -0.32
C ALA A 198 -12.06 -2.09 -0.55
N TYR A 199 -11.50 -1.25 -1.42
CA TYR A 199 -12.04 0.05 -1.80
C TYR A 199 -13.49 -0.07 -2.29
N CYS A 200 -13.75 -0.95 -3.26
CA CYS A 200 -15.09 -1.14 -3.80
C CYS A 200 -16.11 -1.65 -2.77
N SER A 201 -15.67 -2.53 -1.87
CA SER A 201 -16.54 -3.11 -0.86
C SER A 201 -16.89 -2.10 0.24
N HIS A 202 -15.91 -1.29 0.66
CA HIS A 202 -16.06 -0.35 1.75
C HIS A 202 -16.83 0.89 1.34
N ASP A 203 -16.54 1.46 0.19
CA ASP A 203 -17.26 2.65 -0.30
C ASP A 203 -18.75 2.34 -0.49
N LEU A 204 -19.07 1.09 -0.88
CA LEU A 204 -20.43 0.61 -0.97
C LEU A 204 -21.11 0.49 0.41
N ASP A 205 -20.45 -0.12 1.38
CA ASP A 205 -20.95 -0.30 2.76
C ASP A 205 -21.11 1.05 3.48
N ASP A 206 -20.09 1.90 3.41
CA ASP A 206 -20.07 3.23 4.04
C ASP A 206 -21.09 4.16 3.37
N GLY A 207 -21.25 4.09 2.04
CA GLY A 207 -22.28 4.84 1.31
C GLY A 207 -23.71 4.41 1.64
N LEU A 208 -23.96 3.11 1.83
CA LEU A 208 -25.24 2.60 2.34
C LEU A 208 -25.53 3.11 3.76
N ARG A 209 -24.53 3.04 4.65
CA ARG A 209 -24.67 3.52 6.04
C ARG A 209 -24.91 5.03 6.11
N ALA A 210 -24.23 5.80 5.26
CA ALA A 210 -24.42 7.23 5.11
C ALA A 210 -25.76 7.59 4.42
N SER A 211 -26.55 6.60 3.98
CA SER A 211 -27.81 6.79 3.28
C SER A 211 -27.69 7.63 1.99
N PHE A 212 -26.52 7.58 1.33
CA PHE A 212 -26.32 8.20 0.02
C PHE A 212 -27.09 7.49 -1.09
N PHE A 213 -27.36 6.20 -0.87
CA PHE A 213 -28.19 5.37 -1.72
C PHE A 213 -28.80 4.23 -0.88
N THR A 214 -29.84 3.62 -1.42
CA THR A 214 -30.59 2.52 -0.82
C THR A 214 -30.23 1.17 -1.44
N LEU A 215 -30.57 0.08 -0.76
CA LEU A 215 -30.42 -1.28 -1.32
C LEU A 215 -31.23 -1.47 -2.61
N GLU A 216 -32.36 -0.78 -2.75
CA GLU A 216 -33.19 -0.85 -3.96
C GLU A 216 -32.51 -0.15 -5.14
N GLU A 217 -31.85 0.99 -4.90
CA GLU A 217 -31.04 1.66 -5.93
C GLU A 217 -29.82 0.81 -6.34
N LEU A 218 -29.16 0.15 -5.37
CA LEU A 218 -28.07 -0.79 -5.69
C LEU A 218 -28.55 -1.99 -6.52
N ARG A 219 -29.78 -2.46 -6.29
CA ARG A 219 -30.37 -3.58 -7.05
C ARG A 219 -30.49 -3.27 -8.55
N GLN A 220 -30.53 -1.99 -8.92
CA GLN A 220 -30.62 -1.56 -10.32
C GLN A 220 -29.26 -1.49 -11.02
N LEU A 221 -28.15 -1.56 -10.29
CA LEU A 221 -26.81 -1.46 -10.86
C LEU A 221 -26.39 -2.76 -11.57
N PRO A 222 -25.76 -2.67 -12.75
CA PRO A 222 -25.16 -3.83 -13.42
C PRO A 222 -24.16 -4.54 -12.51
N HIS A 223 -24.15 -5.87 -12.54
CA HIS A 223 -23.30 -6.76 -11.73
C HIS A 223 -23.60 -6.76 -10.21
N ILE A 224 -23.72 -5.59 -9.57
CA ILE A 224 -24.02 -5.45 -8.14
C ILE A 224 -25.44 -5.91 -7.82
N GLY A 225 -26.42 -5.60 -8.68
CA GLY A 225 -27.82 -5.93 -8.42
C GLY A 225 -28.08 -7.43 -8.28
N ALA A 226 -27.32 -8.27 -9.01
CA ALA A 226 -27.40 -9.72 -8.88
C ALA A 226 -26.87 -10.21 -7.52
N ILE A 227 -25.83 -9.56 -6.99
CA ILE A 227 -25.27 -9.89 -5.67
C ILE A 227 -26.27 -9.49 -4.57
N VAL A 228 -26.78 -8.26 -4.63
CA VAL A 228 -27.78 -7.75 -3.67
C VAL A 228 -29.04 -8.62 -3.68
N GLY A 229 -29.50 -9.02 -4.87
CA GLY A 229 -30.68 -9.87 -5.02
C GLY A 229 -30.55 -11.30 -4.45
N ASN A 230 -29.33 -11.78 -4.18
CA ASN A 230 -29.12 -13.08 -3.52
C ASN A 230 -29.12 -13.00 -1.99
N VAL A 231 -29.03 -11.79 -1.43
CA VAL A 231 -28.95 -11.54 0.02
C VAL A 231 -30.28 -11.03 0.59
N LEU A 232 -31.15 -10.48 -0.26
CA LEU A 232 -32.52 -10.04 0.05
C LEU A 232 -33.56 -11.09 -0.36
#